data_AF-A0A0P7H7Y6-F1
#
_entry.id   AF-A0A0P7H7Y6-F1
#
_cell.length_a   1.000
_cell.length_b   1.000
_cell.length_c   1.000
_cell.angle_alpha   90.00
_cell.angle_beta   90.00
_cell.angle_gamma   90.00
#
_symmetry.space_group_name_H-M   'P 1'
#
loop_
_entity.id
_entity.type
_entity.pdbx_description
1 polymer ?
#
loop_
_entity_poly.entity_id
_entity_poly.type
_entity_poly.pdbx_seq_one_letter_code
_entity_poly.pdbx_strand_id
1 'polypeptide(L)'
;MTRRRRPPSLGTVDRESYWGWVAAALFLLLPVDLLTTLLCAAVVGADAESNPWMVWLLTQSPTVLVAVHVAVGATAVAGFAVYESVSRRSERFGDVMLHAARVYLVLLVAVGFLVFWNNLSVLLFRRSLLAVLLP
;
A
#
# COMPACT_ATOMS: atom_id res chain seq x y z
N MET A 1 34.74 33.70 7.77
CA MET A 1 34.73 32.37 7.12
C MET A 1 33.28 31.93 6.92
N THR A 2 32.75 32.12 5.71
CA THR A 2 31.37 31.78 5.33
C THR A 2 31.27 30.29 5.08
N ARG A 3 30.54 29.56 5.95
CA ARG A 3 30.19 28.14 5.77
C ARG A 3 29.38 28.03 4.48
N ARG A 4 30.01 27.61 3.37
CA ARG A 4 29.29 27.25 2.14
C ARG A 4 28.34 26.11 2.50
N ARG A 5 27.04 26.40 2.60
CA ARG A 5 25.99 25.37 2.61
C ARG A 5 26.13 24.61 1.31
N ARG A 6 26.51 23.33 1.36
CA ARG A 6 26.42 22.45 0.19
C ARG A 6 24.96 22.51 -0.29
N PRO A 7 24.71 22.68 -1.60
CA PRO A 7 23.35 22.53 -2.11
C PRO A 7 22.87 21.12 -1.74
N PRO A 8 21.58 20.96 -1.37
CA PRO A 8 21.01 19.63 -1.14
C PRO A 8 21.29 18.79 -2.39
N SER A 9 21.90 17.61 -2.22
CA SER A 9 22.13 16.73 -3.36
C SER A 9 20.75 16.33 -3.89
N LEU A 10 20.54 16.54 -5.19
CA LEU A 10 19.38 16.03 -5.92
C LEU A 10 19.37 14.49 -5.74
N GLY A 11 18.65 14.01 -4.74
CA GLY A 11 18.69 12.60 -4.33
C GLY A 11 18.46 12.32 -2.85
N THR A 12 18.60 13.30 -1.95
CA THR A 12 18.16 13.12 -0.55
C THR A 12 16.64 13.22 -0.51
N VAL A 13 15.95 12.12 -0.79
CA VAL A 13 14.55 11.97 -0.42
C VAL A 13 14.50 12.09 1.10
N ASP A 14 13.90 13.17 1.57
CA ASP A 14 13.77 13.46 2.99
C ASP A 14 13.00 12.31 3.67
N ARG A 15 13.35 11.98 4.91
CA ARG A 15 12.71 10.89 5.67
C ARG A 15 11.21 11.15 5.86
N GLU A 16 10.81 12.42 5.96
CA GLU A 16 9.41 12.84 5.98
C GLU A 16 8.67 12.46 4.69
N SER A 17 9.37 12.46 3.55
CA SER A 17 8.80 12.00 2.28
C SER A 17 8.49 10.51 2.29
N TYR A 18 9.32 9.66 2.93
CA TYR A 18 9.05 8.21 3.02
C TYR A 18 7.78 7.89 3.81
N TRP A 19 7.59 8.53 4.97
CA TRP A 19 6.36 8.36 5.74
C TRP A 19 5.13 8.91 5.00
N GLY A 20 5.30 9.97 4.20
CA GLY A 20 4.27 10.42 3.26
C GLY A 20 3.90 9.36 2.21
N TRP A 21 4.88 8.67 1.62
CA TRP A 21 4.64 7.57 0.67
C TRP A 21 4.02 6.35 1.33
N VAL A 22 4.42 6.00 2.55
CA VAL A 22 3.78 4.95 3.36
C VAL A 22 2.31 5.30 3.61
N ALA A 23 2.03 6.54 4.03
CA ALA A 23 0.66 7.00 4.25
C ALA A 23 -0.18 6.94 2.97
N ALA A 24 0.38 7.37 1.83
CA ALA A 24 -0.30 7.28 0.53
C ALA A 24 -0.58 5.81 0.14
N ALA A 25 0.39 4.92 0.32
CA ALA A 25 0.22 3.49 0.03
C ALA A 25 -0.85 2.86 0.93
N LEU A 26 -0.82 3.13 2.23
CA LEU A 26 -1.80 2.61 3.19
C LEU A 26 -3.20 3.18 2.94
N PHE A 27 -3.32 4.45 2.57
CA PHE A 27 -4.59 5.05 2.19
C PHE A 27 -5.17 4.38 0.93
N LEU A 28 -4.32 4.07 -0.04
CA LEU A 28 -4.78 3.41 -1.27
C LEU A 28 -5.16 1.95 -1.02
N LEU A 29 -4.35 1.21 -0.26
CA LEU A 29 -4.50 -0.22 -0.03
C LEU A 29 -5.48 -0.60 1.08
N LEU A 30 -5.90 0.35 1.94
CA LEU A 30 -6.83 0.06 3.03
C LEU A 30 -8.20 0.71 2.79
N PRO A 31 -8.41 2.03 3.00
CA PRO A 31 -9.75 2.59 2.86
C PRO A 31 -10.22 2.63 1.40
N VAL A 32 -9.38 3.03 0.44
CA VAL A 32 -9.80 3.08 -0.97
C VAL A 32 -10.09 1.68 -1.49
N ASP A 33 -9.15 0.74 -1.29
CA ASP A 33 -9.37 -0.67 -1.66
C ASP A 33 -10.65 -1.21 -1.04
N LEU A 34 -10.81 -1.13 0.29
CA LEU A 34 -11.98 -1.65 0.98
C LEU A 34 -13.29 -1.08 0.43
N LEU A 35 -13.38 0.24 0.26
CA LEU A 35 -14.59 0.88 -0.28
C LEU A 35 -14.90 0.38 -1.69
N THR A 36 -13.88 0.27 -2.55
CA THR A 36 -14.08 -0.22 -3.91
C THR A 36 -14.44 -1.70 -3.95
N THR A 37 -13.89 -2.52 -3.06
CA THR A 37 -14.21 -3.95 -2.92
C THR A 37 -15.65 -4.15 -2.44
N LEU A 38 -16.09 -3.38 -1.44
CA LEU A 38 -17.48 -3.41 -0.98
C LEU A 38 -18.47 -2.98 -2.08
N LEU A 39 -18.13 -1.95 -2.85
CA LEU A 39 -18.92 -1.52 -4.00
C LEU A 39 -18.97 -2.59 -5.10
N CYS A 40 -17.86 -3.25 -5.40
CA CYS A 40 -17.83 -4.36 -6.35
C CYS A 40 -18.71 -5.51 -5.85
N ALA A 41 -18.56 -5.93 -4.59
CA ALA A 41 -19.35 -7.01 -3.99
C ALA A 41 -20.85 -6.69 -4.01
N ALA A 42 -21.25 -5.44 -3.79
CA ALA A 42 -22.66 -5.01 -3.89
C ALA A 42 -23.24 -5.13 -5.31
N VAL A 43 -22.37 -5.21 -6.31
CA VAL A 43 -22.74 -5.07 -7.72
C VAL A 43 -22.59 -6.38 -8.50
N VAL A 44 -21.56 -7.16 -8.22
CA VAL A 44 -21.30 -8.48 -8.84
C VAL A 44 -21.43 -9.65 -7.87
N GLY A 45 -21.69 -9.40 -6.58
CA GLY A 45 -21.73 -10.41 -5.52
C GLY A 45 -20.36 -10.68 -4.89
N ALA A 46 -20.35 -11.15 -3.65
CA ALA A 46 -19.12 -11.49 -2.93
C ALA A 46 -18.41 -12.73 -3.51
N ASP A 47 -19.16 -13.64 -4.16
CA ASP A 47 -18.62 -14.86 -4.78
C ASP A 47 -17.75 -14.57 -6.02
N ALA A 48 -17.81 -13.34 -6.55
CA ALA A 48 -16.94 -12.89 -7.63
C ALA A 48 -15.53 -12.53 -7.15
N GLU A 49 -15.30 -12.43 -5.84
CA GLU A 49 -13.98 -12.16 -5.27
C GLU A 49 -13.09 -13.41 -5.37
N SER A 50 -11.89 -13.22 -5.92
CA SER A 50 -10.91 -14.30 -6.12
C SER A 50 -10.02 -14.53 -4.90
N ASN A 51 -9.87 -13.51 -4.04
CA ASN A 51 -9.08 -13.60 -2.82
C ASN A 51 -9.89 -14.31 -1.71
N PRO A 52 -9.54 -15.54 -1.30
CA PRO A 52 -10.33 -16.30 -0.33
C PRO A 52 -10.41 -15.61 1.05
N TRP A 53 -9.40 -14.82 1.41
CA TRP A 53 -9.42 -14.05 2.66
C TRP A 53 -10.45 -12.92 2.62
N MET A 54 -10.57 -12.24 1.48
CA MET A 54 -11.58 -11.20 1.30
C MET A 54 -12.98 -11.77 1.16
N VAL A 55 -13.16 -12.90 0.47
CA VAL A 55 -14.44 -13.64 0.45
C VAL A 55 -14.91 -13.92 1.88
N TRP A 56 -14.03 -14.48 2.71
CA TRP A 56 -14.34 -14.71 4.11
C TRP A 56 -14.66 -13.40 4.85
N LEU A 57 -13.84 -12.36 4.68
CA LEU A 57 -14.00 -11.09 5.39
C LEU A 57 -15.32 -10.38 5.03
N LEU A 58 -15.78 -10.49 3.78
CA LEU A 58 -17.06 -9.96 3.31
C LEU A 58 -18.27 -10.64 3.96
N THR A 59 -18.12 -11.87 4.47
CA THR A 59 -19.17 -12.54 5.26
C THR A 59 -19.24 -12.10 6.72
N GLN A 60 -18.25 -11.33 7.19
CA GLN A 60 -18.17 -10.89 8.58
C GLN A 60 -18.99 -9.62 8.84
N SER A 61 -19.20 -9.29 10.11
CA SER A 61 -19.82 -8.02 10.47
C SER A 61 -18.94 -6.83 10.08
N PRO A 62 -19.52 -5.64 9.80
CA PRO A 62 -18.74 -4.44 9.45
C PRO A 62 -17.64 -4.10 10.46
N THR A 63 -17.90 -4.36 11.75
CA THR A 63 -16.93 -4.14 12.82
C THR A 63 -15.69 -5.03 12.69
N VAL A 64 -15.87 -6.33 12.40
CA VAL A 64 -14.75 -7.26 12.21
C VAL A 64 -13.94 -6.87 10.99
N LEU A 65 -14.63 -6.54 9.89
CA LEU A 65 -14.00 -6.08 8.66
C LEU A 65 -13.14 -4.83 8.90
N VAL A 66 -13.66 -3.80 9.59
CA VAL A 66 -12.89 -2.60 9.92
C VAL A 66 -11.72 -2.92 10.85
N ALA A 67 -11.94 -3.75 11.88
CA ALA A 67 -10.89 -4.12 12.83
C ALA A 67 -9.72 -4.84 12.15
N VAL A 68 -10.00 -5.73 11.19
CA VAL A 68 -8.96 -6.42 10.41
C VAL A 68 -8.15 -5.42 9.57
N HIS A 69 -8.80 -4.50 8.87
CA HIS A 69 -8.08 -3.49 8.08
C HIS A 69 -7.23 -2.56 8.94
N VAL A 70 -7.74 -2.15 10.11
CA VAL A 70 -6.98 -1.36 11.09
C VAL A 70 -5.78 -2.16 11.60
N ALA A 71 -5.95 -3.44 11.91
CA ALA A 71 -4.86 -4.30 12.37
C ALA A 71 -3.77 -4.48 11.28
N VAL A 72 -4.17 -4.69 10.02
CA VAL A 72 -3.24 -4.75 8.88
C VAL A 72 -2.46 -3.44 8.74
N GLY A 73 -3.16 -2.30 8.78
CA GLY A 73 -2.52 -0.98 8.73
C GLY A 73 -1.54 -0.75 9.88
N ALA A 74 -1.94 -1.06 11.12
CA ALA A 74 -1.08 -0.96 12.29
C ALA A 74 0.16 -1.85 12.16
N THR A 75 0.01 -3.06 11.62
CA THR A 75 1.11 -4.01 11.39
C THR A 75 2.08 -3.46 10.35
N ALA A 76 1.58 -2.89 9.26
CA ALA A 76 2.42 -2.29 8.23
C ALA A 76 3.21 -1.08 8.76
N VAL A 77 2.56 -0.20 9.54
CA VAL A 77 3.21 0.95 10.19
C VAL A 77 4.29 0.48 11.17
N ALA A 78 3.99 -0.51 12.01
CA ALA A 78 4.94 -1.06 12.97
C ALA A 78 6.14 -1.71 12.26
N GLY A 79 5.90 -2.48 11.19
CA GLY A 79 6.94 -3.11 10.39
C GLY A 79 7.88 -2.07 9.74
N PHE A 80 7.31 -1.01 9.17
CA PHE A 80 8.12 0.07 8.60
C PHE A 80 8.93 0.82 9.67
N ALA A 81 8.36 1.08 10.85
CA ALA A 81 9.08 1.70 11.97
C ALA A 81 10.24 0.84 12.47
N VAL A 82 10.04 -0.48 12.61
CA VAL A 82 11.10 -1.42 12.97
C VAL A 82 12.20 -1.41 11.92
N TYR A 83 11.83 -1.54 10.65
CA TYR A 83 12.77 -1.48 9.53
C TYR A 83 13.60 -0.19 9.56
N GLU A 84 12.96 0.96 9.78
CA GLU A 84 13.63 2.25 9.86
C GLU A 84 14.62 2.29 11.04
N SER A 85 14.21 1.75 12.20
CA SER A 85 15.07 1.70 13.39
C SER A 85 16.32 0.84 13.18
N VAL A 86 16.20 -0.28 12.47
CA VAL A 86 17.32 -1.17 12.13
C VAL A 86 18.24 -0.51 11.11
N SER A 87 17.68 0.16 10.12
CA SER A 87 18.43 0.91 9.10
C SER A 87 19.33 1.99 9.69
N ARG A 88 18.83 2.72 10.69
CA ARG A 88 19.61 3.74 11.40
C ARG A 88 20.85 3.21 12.12
N ARG A 89 20.87 1.92 12.51
CA ARG A 89 21.98 1.32 13.27
C ARG A 89 23.08 0.76 12.36
N SER A 90 22.84 0.62 11.06
CA SER A 90 23.77 -0.04 10.14
C SER A 90 24.50 0.98 9.27
N GLU A 91 25.68 1.44 9.70
CA GLU A 91 26.52 2.34 8.89
C GLU A 91 26.99 1.71 7.58
N ARG A 92 27.08 0.37 7.52
CA ARG A 92 27.62 -0.37 6.36
C ARG A 92 26.59 -0.65 5.26
N PHE A 93 25.30 -0.67 5.59
CA PHE A 93 24.24 -1.04 4.63
C PHE A 93 23.10 -0.02 4.53
N GLY A 94 23.18 1.12 5.24
CA GLY A 94 22.13 2.14 5.26
C GLY A 94 21.66 2.58 3.87
N ASP A 95 22.58 2.84 2.95
CA ASP A 95 22.26 3.30 1.59
C ASP A 95 21.55 2.24 0.74
N VAL A 96 22.02 0.99 0.78
CA VAL A 96 21.37 -0.13 0.06
C VAL A 96 19.98 -0.37 0.62
N MET A 97 19.84 -0.33 1.95
CA MET A 97 18.58 -0.52 2.62
C MET A 97 17.61 0.61 2.21
N LEU A 98 18.02 1.87 2.30
CA LEU A 98 17.22 3.02 1.86
C LEU A 98 16.77 2.90 0.40
N HIS A 99 17.64 2.46 -0.51
CA HIS A 99 17.26 2.22 -1.89
C HIS A 99 16.20 1.12 -2.02
N ALA A 100 16.37 0.00 -1.31
CA ALA A 100 15.39 -1.08 -1.28
C ALA A 100 14.03 -0.63 -0.73
N ALA A 101 14.00 0.18 0.34
CA ALA A 101 12.75 0.76 0.85
C ALA A 101 12.09 1.68 -0.17
N ARG A 102 12.87 2.48 -0.90
CA ARG A 102 12.32 3.35 -1.95
C ARG A 102 11.65 2.54 -3.05
N VAL A 103 12.35 1.53 -3.58
CA VAL A 103 11.81 0.64 -4.61
C VAL A 103 10.55 -0.05 -4.08
N TYR A 104 10.62 -0.59 -2.85
CA TYR A 104 9.48 -1.23 -2.21
C TYR A 104 8.26 -0.30 -2.10
N LEU A 105 8.41 0.94 -1.65
CA LEU A 105 7.29 1.88 -1.54
C LEU A 105 6.71 2.26 -2.91
N VAL A 106 7.55 2.49 -3.91
CA VAL A 106 7.08 2.77 -5.27
C VAL A 106 6.26 1.58 -5.80
N LEU A 107 6.76 0.36 -5.60
CA LEU A 107 6.03 -0.85 -5.97
C LEU A 107 4.72 -0.99 -5.19
N LEU A 108 4.74 -0.73 -3.88
CA LEU A 108 3.55 -0.82 -3.02
C LEU A 108 2.45 0.14 -3.48
N VAL A 109 2.81 1.38 -3.80
CA VAL A 109 1.89 2.38 -4.35
C VAL A 109 1.38 1.96 -5.73
N ALA A 110 2.27 1.49 -6.61
CA ALA A 110 1.89 1.02 -7.95
C ALA A 110 0.91 -0.17 -7.87
N VAL A 111 1.15 -1.11 -6.96
CA VAL A 111 0.23 -2.23 -6.68
C VAL A 111 -1.10 -1.71 -6.16
N GLY A 112 -1.12 -0.76 -5.23
CA GLY A 112 -2.37 -0.15 -4.76
C GLY A 112 -3.16 0.49 -5.90
N PHE A 113 -2.48 1.18 -6.84
CA PHE A 113 -3.14 1.74 -8.01
C PHE A 113 -3.67 0.67 -8.95
N LEU A 114 -2.92 -0.41 -9.15
CA LEU A 114 -3.37 -1.54 -9.98
C LEU A 114 -4.63 -2.18 -9.40
N VAL A 115 -4.66 -2.43 -8.09
CA VAL A 115 -5.84 -2.97 -7.39
C VAL A 115 -7.02 -2.02 -7.52
N PHE A 116 -6.81 -0.72 -7.28
CA PHE A 116 -7.84 0.29 -7.47
C PHE A 116 -8.38 0.32 -8.91
N TRP A 117 -7.51 0.27 -9.93
CA TRP A 117 -7.91 0.22 -11.33
C TRP A 117 -8.69 -1.06 -11.66
N ASN A 118 -8.26 -2.19 -11.11
CA ASN A 118 -8.96 -3.45 -11.26
C ASN A 118 -10.38 -3.35 -10.71
N ASN A 119 -10.55 -2.83 -9.50
CA ASN A 119 -11.86 -2.66 -8.88
C ASN A 119 -12.73 -1.65 -9.66
N LEU A 120 -12.14 -0.57 -10.15
CA LEU A 120 -12.84 0.40 -11.00
C LEU A 120 -13.33 -0.25 -12.31
N SER A 121 -12.52 -1.14 -12.91
CA SER A 121 -12.93 -1.91 -14.10
C SER A 121 -14.10 -2.84 -13.81
N VAL A 122 -14.11 -3.51 -12.65
CA VAL A 122 -15.28 -4.33 -12.24
C VAL A 122 -16.51 -3.44 -12.04
N LEU A 123 -16.35 -2.27 -11.42
CA LEU A 123 -17.46 -1.35 -11.16
C LEU A 123 -18.08 -0.79 -12.45
N LEU A 124 -17.25 -0.43 -13.43
CA LEU A 124 -17.70 0.20 -14.68
C LEU A 124 -18.06 -0.82 -15.77
N PHE A 125 -17.29 -1.89 -15.90
CA PHE A 125 -17.37 -2.84 -17.02
C PHE A 125 -17.76 -4.26 -16.60
N ARG A 126 -17.98 -4.52 -15.29
CA ARG A 126 -18.29 -5.85 -14.74
C ARG A 126 -17.21 -6.89 -15.04
N ARG A 127 -15.97 -6.45 -15.33
CA ARG A 127 -14.84 -7.31 -15.68
C ARG A 127 -13.58 -6.88 -14.93
N SER A 128 -12.85 -7.86 -14.41
CA SER A 128 -11.53 -7.69 -13.81
C SER A 128 -10.47 -7.45 -14.89
N LEU A 129 -9.56 -6.51 -14.67
CA LEU A 129 -8.41 -6.29 -15.55
C LEU A 129 -7.45 -7.48 -15.50
N LEU A 130 -7.29 -8.08 -14.32
CA LEU A 130 -6.42 -9.24 -14.13
C LEU A 130 -6.91 -10.44 -14.94
N ALA A 131 -8.23 -10.66 -15.00
CA ALA A 131 -8.82 -11.73 -15.82
C ALA A 131 -8.64 -11.52 -17.33
N VAL A 132 -8.43 -10.27 -17.77
CA VAL A 132 -8.17 -9.94 -19.18
C VAL A 132 -6.69 -10.08 -19.53
N LEU A 133 -5.80 -9.77 -18.59
CA LEU A 133 -4.35 -9.78 -18.79
C LEU A 133 -3.69 -11.14 -18.52
N LEU A 134 -4.30 -11.97 -17.67
CA LEU A 134 -3.83 -13.30 -17.27
C LEU A 134 -4.97 -14.31 -17.49
N PRO A 135 -5.22 -14.75 -18.74
CA PRO A 135 -6.30 -15.67 -19.07
C PRO A 135 -6.06 -17.10 -18.57
#